data_AF-A0A349PZD1-F1
#
_entry.id   AF-A0A349PZD1-F1
#
_cell.length_a   1.000
_cell.length_b   1.000
_cell.length_c   1.000
_cell.angle_alpha   90.00
_cell.angle_beta   90.00
_cell.angle_gamma   90.00
#
_symmetry.space_group_name_H-M   'P 1'
#
loop_
_entity.id
_entity.type
_entity.pdbx_description
1 polymer ?
#
loop_
_entity_poly.entity_id
_entity_poly.type
_entity_poly.pdbx_seq_one_letter_code
_entity_poly.pdbx_strand_id
1 'polypeptide(L)' 'MFQLGKTIVSVDILEKEFVCNLSACKGACCVDGDAGAPLNEAETKILEEIYPKIKPFLRKEGIAAIEAQGT' A
#
# COMPACT_ATOMS: atom_id res chain seq x y z
N MET A 1 -15.75 -16.31 -10.72
CA MET A 1 -15.99 -16.78 -9.33
C MET A 1 -16.33 -18.27 -9.38
N PHE A 2 -15.93 -19.07 -8.39
CA PHE A 2 -16.26 -20.50 -8.28
C PHE A 2 -16.78 -20.84 -6.87
N GLN A 3 -17.59 -21.89 -6.73
CA GLN A 3 -18.28 -22.23 -5.49
C GLN A 3 -17.63 -23.44 -4.80
N LEU A 4 -17.36 -23.31 -3.51
CA LEU A 4 -16.92 -24.40 -2.62
C LEU A 4 -17.95 -24.54 -1.50
N GLY A 5 -18.77 -25.59 -1.55
CA GLY A 5 -19.87 -25.80 -0.61
C GLY A 5 -20.87 -24.63 -0.65
N LYS A 6 -20.93 -23.84 0.42
CA LYS A 6 -21.80 -22.65 0.54
C LYS A 6 -21.07 -21.32 0.31
N THR A 7 -19.79 -21.36 -0.04
CA THR A 7 -18.94 -20.16 -0.18
C THR A 7 -18.67 -19.87 -1.66
N ILE A 8 -18.85 -18.61 -2.06
CA ILE A 8 -18.46 -18.11 -3.39
C ILE A 8 -17.06 -17.51 -3.28
N VAL A 9 -16.14 -17.99 -4.13
CA VAL A 9 -14.73 -17.58 -4.15
C VAL A 9 -14.44 -16.85 -5.46
N SER A 10 -13.74 -15.71 -5.39
CA SER A 10 -13.31 -15.00 -6.60
C SER A 10 -12.24 -15.79 -7.35
N VAL A 11 -12.28 -15.77 -8.69
CA VAL A 11 -11.25 -16.41 -9.52
C VAL A 11 -9.93 -15.63 -9.43
N ASP A 12 -10.01 -14.33 -9.11
CA ASP A 12 -8.87 -13.47 -8.80
C ASP A 12 -7.89 -14.10 -7.80
N ILE A 13 -8.34 -15.02 -6.93
CA ILE A 13 -7.46 -15.70 -5.98
C ILE A 13 -6.41 -16.60 -6.64
N LEU A 14 -6.63 -17.01 -7.89
CA LEU A 14 -5.69 -17.81 -8.67
C LEU A 14 -4.66 -16.95 -9.42
N GLU A 15 -4.99 -15.67 -9.65
CA GLU A 15 -4.20 -14.76 -10.48
C GLU A 15 -3.45 -13.71 -9.64
N LYS A 16 -4.06 -13.26 -8.53
CA LYS A 16 -3.54 -12.19 -7.69
C LYS A 16 -2.78 -12.77 -6.50
N GLU A 17 -1.51 -12.40 -6.37
CA GLU A 17 -0.71 -12.70 -5.19
C GLU A 17 -1.07 -11.74 -4.05
N PHE A 18 -1.58 -12.27 -2.93
CA PHE A 18 -1.93 -11.47 -1.73
C PHE A 18 -0.74 -11.28 -0.77
N VAL A 19 0.38 -11.92 -1.05
CA VAL A 19 1.61 -11.89 -0.24
C VAL A 19 2.82 -11.80 -1.15
N CYS A 20 3.91 -11.21 -0.65
CA CYS A 20 5.15 -11.08 -1.42
C CYS A 20 5.68 -12.45 -1.86
N ASN A 21 6.04 -12.57 -3.13
CA ASN A 21 6.73 -13.75 -3.66
C ASN A 21 8.21 -13.72 -3.27
N LEU A 22 8.49 -14.15 -2.04
CA LEU A 22 9.85 -14.23 -1.48
C LEU A 22 10.79 -15.12 -2.30
N SER A 23 10.25 -16.11 -3.00
CA SER A 23 11.06 -16.96 -3.88
C SER A 23 11.56 -16.19 -5.11
N ALA A 24 10.78 -15.24 -5.62
CA ALA A 24 11.15 -14.40 -6.74
C ALA A 24 12.07 -13.24 -6.31
N CYS A 25 11.71 -12.53 -5.23
CA CYS A 25 12.47 -11.33 -4.81
C CYS A 25 13.64 -11.62 -3.87
N LYS A 26 13.70 -12.80 -3.25
CA LYS A 26 14.71 -13.20 -2.25
C LYS A 26 14.87 -12.21 -1.09
N GLY A 27 13.83 -11.43 -0.78
CA GLY A 27 13.86 -10.39 0.25
C GLY A 27 14.47 -9.07 -0.18
N ALA A 28 14.86 -8.89 -1.45
CA ALA A 28 15.43 -7.64 -1.96
C ALA A 28 14.51 -6.44 -1.70
N CYS A 29 13.19 -6.57 -1.91
CA CYS A 29 12.25 -5.48 -1.64
C CYS A 29 12.14 -5.09 -0.15
N CYS A 30 12.52 -5.97 0.78
CA CYS A 30 12.49 -5.71 2.22
C CYS A 30 13.84 -5.24 2.78
N VAL A 31 14.94 -5.49 2.05
CA VAL A 31 16.31 -5.17 2.46
C VAL A 31 16.82 -3.94 1.72
N ASP A 32 16.53 -3.83 0.42
CA ASP A 32 16.89 -2.69 -0.43
C ASP A 32 15.78 -1.62 -0.46
N GLY A 33 14.56 -1.98 -0.06
CA GLY A 33 13.40 -1.09 -0.02
C GLY A 33 13.35 -0.24 1.25
N ASP A 34 14.30 0.67 1.44
CA ASP A 34 14.31 1.59 2.59
C ASP A 34 13.10 2.55 2.60
N ALA A 35 12.53 2.84 1.43
CA ALA A 35 11.49 3.85 1.23
C ALA A 35 10.09 3.28 0.90
N GLY A 36 9.91 1.96 0.88
CA GLY A 36 8.67 1.33 0.40
C GLY A 36 8.46 1.48 -1.12
N ALA A 37 7.23 1.23 -1.58
CA ALA A 37 6.89 1.38 -2.99
C ALA A 37 6.87 2.87 -3.38
N PRO A 38 7.54 3.27 -4.47
CA PRO A 38 7.50 4.66 -4.93
C PRO A 38 6.09 5.01 -5.39
N LEU A 39 5.67 6.24 -5.09
CA LEU A 39 4.43 6.81 -5.59
C LEU A 39 4.64 7.34 -7.01
N ASN A 40 3.61 7.24 -7.84
CA ASN A 40 3.58 7.98 -9.09
C ASN A 40 3.12 9.44 -8.87
N GLU A 41 3.41 10.33 -9.82
CA GLU A 41 3.07 11.76 -9.72
C GLU A 41 1.55 12.02 -9.64
N ALA A 42 0.71 11.07 -10.09
CA ALA A 42 -0.74 11.20 -9.98
C ALA A 42 -1.22 10.89 -8.56
N GLU A 43 -0.60 9.90 -7.91
CA GLU A 43 -0.88 9.51 -6.53
C GLU A 43 -0.49 10.60 -5.54
N THR A 44 0.63 11.30 -5.76
CA THR A 44 1.05 12.39 -4.86
C THR A 44 0.01 13.51 -4.79
N LYS A 45 -0.54 13.92 -5.94
CA LYS A 45 -1.62 14.93 -6.01
C LYS A 45 -2.87 14.50 -5.25
N ILE A 46 -3.26 13.23 -5.39
CA ILE A 46 -4.40 12.68 -4.64
C ILE A 46 -4.13 12.76 -3.13
N LEU A 47 -2.92 12.39 -2.69
CA LEU A 47 -2.53 12.43 -1.28
C LEU A 47 -2.54 13.84 -0.70
N GLU A 48 -2.05 14.85 -1.44
CA GLU A 48 -2.12 16.26 -1.05
C GLU A 48 -3.57 16.74 -0.90
N GLU A 49 -4.44 16.41 -1.85
CA GLU A 49 -5.85 16.81 -1.83
C GLU A 49 -6.63 16.19 -0.65
N ILE A 50 -6.30 14.96 -0.25
CA ILE A 50 -6.98 14.28 0.86
C ILE A 50 -6.35 14.62 2.22
N TYR A 51 -5.09 15.06 2.26
CA TYR A 51 -4.36 15.27 3.52
C TYR A 51 -5.14 16.16 4.52
N PRO A 52 -5.72 17.32 4.15
CA PRO A 52 -6.51 18.14 5.06
C PRO A 52 -7.73 17.40 5.65
N LYS A 53 -8.31 16.45 4.90
CA LYS A 53 -9.47 15.67 5.33
C LYS A 53 -9.08 14.58 6.32
N ILE A 54 -7.90 13.98 6.16
CA ILE A 54 -7.44 12.88 7.01
C ILE A 54 -6.59 13.33 8.20
N LYS A 55 -5.96 14.52 8.13
CA LYS A 55 -5.06 15.07 9.15
C LYS A 55 -5.62 14.99 10.58
N PRO A 56 -6.91 15.29 10.85
CA PRO A 56 -7.47 15.19 12.21
C PRO A 56 -7.48 13.77 12.80
N PHE A 57 -7.38 12.74 11.96
CA PHE A 57 -7.41 11.33 12.36
C PHE A 57 -6.00 10.73 12.51
N LEU A 58 -4.96 11.46 12.14
CA LEU A 58 -3.57 11.01 12.23
C LEU A 58 -3.00 11.28 13.62
N ARG A 59 -2.05 10.43 14.04
CA ARG A 59 -1.27 10.68 15.26
C ARG A 59 -0.35 11.87 15.05
N LYS A 60 0.01 12.56 16.13
CA LYS A 60 0.86 13.77 16.09
C LYS A 60 2.21 13.50 15.42
N GLU A 61 2.81 12.34 15.70
CA GLU A 61 4.09 11.91 15.13
C GLU A 61 3.97 11.70 13.61
N GLY A 62 2.85 11.16 13.15
CA GLY A 62 2.58 10.98 11.71
C GLY A 62 2.39 12.30 10.98
N ILE A 63 1.67 13.25 11.59
CA ILE A 63 1.52 14.61 11.06
C ILE A 63 2.88 15.29 10.93
N ALA A 64 3.70 15.24 11.98
CA ALA A 64 5.02 15.85 11.97
C ALA A 64 5.96 15.24 10.90
N ALA A 65 5.92 13.92 10.71
CA ALA A 65 6.70 13.25 9.67
C ALA A 65 6.28 13.69 8.26
N ILE A 66 4.96 13.76 8.00
CA ILE A 66 4.42 14.22 6.71
C ILE A 66 4.78 15.68 6.46
N GLU A 67 4.71 16.56 7.46
CA GLU A 67 5.08 17.98 7.29
C GLU A 67 6.58 18.21 7.10
N ALA A 68 7.42 17.32 7.65
CA ALA A 68 8.87 17.41 7.49
C ALA A 68 9.39 16.79 6.18
N GLN A 69 8.71 15.77 5.66
CA GLN A 69 9.21 14.93 4.55
C GLN A 69 8.31 14.93 3.31
N GLY A 70 7.06 15.39 3.43
CA GLY A 70 6.12 15.49 2.31
C GLY A 70 6.49 16.65 1.40
N THR A 71 6.89 16.34 0.17
CA THR A 71 7.10 17.28 -0.94
C THR A 71 6.20 16.94 -2.11
#